data_AF-A0A5N6D8H0-F1
#
_entry.id   AF-A0A5N6D8H0-F1
#
_cell.length_a   1.000
_cell.length_b   1.000
_cell.length_c   1.000
_cell.angle_alpha   90.00
_cell.angle_beta   90.00
_cell.angle_gamma   90.00
#
_symmetry.space_group_name_H-M   'P 1'
#
loop_
_entity.id
_entity.type
_entity.pdbx_description
1 polymer ?
#
loop_
_entity_poly.entity_id
_entity_poly.type
_entity_poly.pdbx_seq_one_letter_code
_entity_poly.pdbx_strand_id
1 'polypeptide(L)'
;MVSYDPPFGYSLRVNGSCPERTKECRATWDGFVACCPLDSTCKVSDNNKNPICCPNKADCREPLFRIAHCANASWAMYEHYGLFCCREEDQGFWTSEKKYNDSVGCAKQPEGISRAILNPIAQTISSTTFTYPQMATSASASISRSASAPRMSETSKSDSVSSSHDDTRGAIAGIVVGCVAGVALIAAFVRYLLRRRRQKKQSLPGLDSQPPPGHGEKPEPLPECQLSELPSSPRSQAAREVHELPETTETR
;
A
#
# COMPACT_ATOMS: atom_id res chain seq x y z
N MET A 1 -20.75 -7.52 21.30
CA MET A 1 -19.62 -7.54 20.35
C MET A 1 -19.46 -6.16 19.77
N VAL A 2 -18.24 -5.67 19.60
CA VAL A 2 -18.00 -4.43 18.85
C VAL A 2 -18.26 -4.74 17.38
N SER A 3 -19.19 -4.02 16.74
CA SER A 3 -19.33 -4.10 15.28
C SER A 3 -18.19 -3.33 14.64
N TYR A 4 -17.63 -3.90 13.58
CA TYR A 4 -16.59 -3.28 12.76
C TYR A 4 -17.11 -2.88 11.39
N ASP A 5 -18.43 -2.91 11.17
CA ASP A 5 -19.06 -2.40 9.95
C ASP A 5 -18.84 -0.88 9.82
N PRO A 6 -19.16 -0.26 8.66
CA PRO A 6 -19.11 1.21 8.51
C PRO A 6 -19.79 1.92 9.69
N PRO A 7 -19.18 2.98 10.28
CA PRO A 7 -18.15 3.86 9.70
C PRO A 7 -16.69 3.44 9.99
N PHE A 8 -16.44 2.15 10.25
CA PHE A 8 -15.11 1.60 10.48
C PHE A 8 -14.65 0.79 9.27
N GLY A 9 -13.33 0.68 9.05
CA GLY A 9 -12.80 0.03 7.85
C GLY A 9 -11.51 0.66 7.33
N TYR A 10 -11.17 0.36 6.07
CA TYR A 10 -10.03 0.97 5.39
C TYR A 10 -10.31 2.44 5.04
N SER A 11 -9.27 3.27 5.16
CA SER A 11 -9.38 4.72 4.92
C SER A 11 -9.52 5.08 3.45
N LEU A 12 -10.20 6.19 3.19
CA LEU A 12 -10.27 6.81 1.88
C LEU A 12 -8.92 7.48 1.55
N ARG A 13 -8.43 7.26 0.35
CA ARG A 13 -7.27 7.96 -0.21
C ARG A 13 -7.80 9.08 -1.12
N VAL A 14 -7.32 10.30 -0.91
CA VAL A 14 -7.68 11.46 -1.76
C VAL A 14 -6.46 12.31 -2.05
N ASN A 15 -6.48 13.02 -3.18
CA ASN A 15 -5.49 14.05 -3.48
C ASN A 15 -5.98 15.40 -2.92
N GLY A 16 -5.18 16.04 -2.07
CA GLY A 16 -5.55 17.29 -1.40
C GLY A 16 -6.22 17.06 -0.05
N SER A 17 -7.40 17.67 0.17
CA SER A 17 -8.06 17.67 1.48
C SER A 17 -9.18 16.63 1.59
N CYS A 18 -9.42 16.18 2.82
CA CYS A 18 -10.48 15.24 3.11
C CYS A 18 -11.89 15.80 2.80
N PRO A 19 -12.81 14.96 2.26
CA PRO A 19 -14.20 15.34 2.05
C PRO A 19 -14.91 15.79 3.33
N GLU A 20 -16.06 16.44 3.15
CA GLU A 20 -17.01 16.67 4.24
C GLU A 20 -17.31 15.39 5.03
N ARG A 21 -17.55 15.55 6.33
CA ARG A 21 -17.83 14.46 7.28
C ARG A 21 -16.71 13.42 7.43
N THR A 22 -15.53 13.73 6.92
CA THR A 22 -14.31 12.97 7.18
C THR A 22 -13.24 13.87 7.79
N LYS A 23 -12.22 13.26 8.39
CA LYS A 23 -11.04 13.94 8.93
C LYS A 23 -9.78 13.32 8.36
N GLU A 24 -8.76 14.16 8.24
CA GLU A 24 -7.43 13.71 7.87
C GLU A 24 -6.81 12.91 9.00
N CYS A 25 -6.37 11.70 8.67
CA CYS A 25 -5.61 10.86 9.57
C CYS A 25 -4.10 11.03 9.38
N ARG A 26 -3.66 11.22 8.13
CA ARG A 26 -2.25 11.31 7.77
C ARG A 26 -2.07 11.76 6.32
N ALA A 27 -1.12 12.68 6.10
CA ALA A 27 -0.50 12.92 4.80
C ALA A 27 0.42 11.75 4.41
N THR A 28 0.33 11.30 3.16
CA THR A 28 1.00 10.08 2.70
C THR A 28 2.12 10.33 1.70
N TRP A 29 1.81 10.83 0.50
CA TRP A 29 2.80 11.15 -0.52
C TRP A 29 2.22 12.20 -1.47
N ASP A 30 3.04 13.13 -1.95
CA ASP A 30 2.69 14.07 -3.04
C ASP A 30 1.31 14.74 -2.92
N GLY A 31 0.95 15.21 -1.72
CA GLY A 31 -0.35 15.85 -1.46
C GLY A 31 -1.51 14.87 -1.24
N PHE A 32 -1.31 13.57 -1.39
CA PHE A 32 -2.29 12.56 -1.01
C PHE A 32 -2.39 12.40 0.50
N VAL A 33 -3.63 12.32 0.98
CA VAL A 33 -3.96 12.12 2.39
C VAL A 33 -4.85 10.88 2.57
N ALA A 34 -4.87 10.36 3.79
CA ALA A 34 -5.82 9.33 4.21
C ALA A 34 -6.91 9.96 5.08
N CYS A 35 -8.16 9.64 4.77
CA CYS A 35 -9.34 10.20 5.41
C CYS A 35 -10.17 9.10 6.06
N CYS A 36 -10.64 9.38 7.27
CA CYS A 36 -11.58 8.53 7.98
C CYS A 36 -12.85 9.31 8.34
N PRO A 37 -14.01 8.65 8.48
CA PRO A 37 -15.21 9.30 9.01
C PRO A 37 -14.97 9.97 10.36
N LEU A 38 -15.66 11.09 10.63
CA LEU A 38 -15.47 11.89 11.86
C LEU A 38 -15.63 11.06 13.14
N ASP A 39 -16.56 10.10 13.15
CA ASP A 39 -16.93 9.29 14.31
C ASP A 39 -15.99 8.08 14.55
N SER A 40 -14.98 7.91 13.70
CA SER A 40 -13.99 6.84 13.83
C SER A 40 -12.67 7.34 14.42
N THR A 41 -11.79 6.44 14.83
CA THR A 41 -10.44 6.76 15.31
C THR A 41 -9.40 6.34 14.29
N CYS A 42 -8.51 7.26 13.91
CA CYS A 42 -7.41 6.98 13.00
C CYS A 42 -6.40 6.02 13.65
N LYS A 43 -6.07 4.91 12.96
CA LYS A 43 -5.00 4.00 13.35
C LYS A 43 -4.04 3.76 12.23
N VAL A 44 -2.76 3.96 12.52
CA VAL A 44 -1.69 3.74 11.55
C VAL A 44 -0.73 2.71 12.12
N SER A 45 -0.32 1.76 11.30
CA SER A 45 0.68 0.76 11.67
C SER A 45 2.03 1.20 11.12
N ASP A 46 3.10 0.80 11.80
CA ASP A 46 4.47 1.06 11.37
C ASP A 46 4.84 0.23 10.13
N ASN A 47 4.21 -0.95 9.96
CA ASN A 47 4.49 -1.89 8.87
C ASN A 47 3.68 -1.62 7.60
N ASN A 48 2.50 -1.00 7.74
CA ASN A 48 1.66 -0.60 6.62
C ASN A 48 1.16 0.82 6.88
N LYS A 49 1.72 1.75 6.10
CA LYS A 49 1.51 3.19 6.23
C LYS A 49 0.07 3.62 5.90
N ASN A 50 -0.78 2.73 5.35
CA ASN A 50 -2.19 3.01 5.14
C ASN A 50 -2.93 3.03 6.48
N PRO A 51 -3.50 4.19 6.87
CA PRO A 51 -4.35 4.28 8.05
C PRO A 51 -5.63 3.46 7.87
N ILE A 52 -6.18 3.01 8.99
CA ILE A 52 -7.52 2.42 9.08
C ILE A 52 -8.35 3.23 10.08
N CYS A 53 -9.66 3.08 9.97
CA CYS A 53 -10.66 3.79 10.75
C CYS A 53 -11.25 2.81 11.77
N CYS A 54 -10.93 2.98 13.06
CA CYS A 54 -11.33 2.06 14.12
C CYS A 54 -12.43 2.63 15.03
N PRO A 55 -13.23 1.77 15.70
CA PRO A 55 -14.23 2.20 16.67
C PRO A 55 -13.67 2.97 17.86
N ASN A 56 -12.43 2.67 18.24
CA ASN A 56 -11.79 3.24 19.42
C ASN A 56 -10.27 3.30 19.24
N LYS A 57 -9.54 3.60 20.32
CA LYS A 57 -8.09 3.70 20.32
C LYS A 57 -7.36 2.34 20.26
N ALA A 58 -8.03 1.20 20.19
CA ALA A 58 -7.38 -0.08 19.91
C ALA A 58 -7.10 -0.23 18.40
N ASP A 59 -6.09 -1.01 18.04
CA ASP A 59 -5.88 -1.40 16.65
C ASP A 59 -6.92 -2.46 16.26
N CYS A 60 -7.66 -2.19 15.19
CA CYS A 60 -8.73 -3.03 14.68
C CYS A 60 -8.38 -3.69 13.33
N ARG A 61 -7.10 -3.74 12.95
CA ARG A 61 -6.65 -4.41 11.71
C ARG A 61 -7.05 -5.88 11.62
N GLU A 62 -6.86 -6.64 12.70
CA GLU A 62 -7.14 -8.08 12.72
C GLU A 62 -8.61 -8.42 12.40
N PRO A 63 -9.63 -7.80 13.03
CA PRO A 63 -11.02 -8.04 12.65
C PRO A 63 -11.34 -7.52 11.24
N LEU A 64 -10.81 -6.35 10.84
CA LEU A 64 -11.02 -5.81 9.50
C LEU A 64 -10.41 -6.67 8.39
N PHE A 65 -9.33 -7.41 8.67
CA PHE A 65 -8.76 -8.35 7.70
C PHE A 65 -9.72 -9.50 7.36
N ARG A 66 -10.59 -9.90 8.31
CA ARG A 66 -11.58 -10.98 8.11
C ARG A 66 -12.82 -10.51 7.35
N ILE A 67 -13.19 -9.26 7.54
CA ILE A 67 -14.32 -8.59 6.90
C ILE A 67 -13.81 -7.34 6.21
N ALA A 68 -13.03 -7.50 5.16
CA ALA A 68 -12.39 -6.37 4.49
C ALA A 68 -13.45 -5.48 3.80
N HIS A 69 -13.56 -4.24 4.24
CA HIS A 69 -14.43 -3.22 3.66
C HIS A 69 -13.92 -1.80 3.96
N CYS A 70 -14.39 -0.85 3.16
CA CYS A 70 -14.13 0.56 3.33
C CYS A 70 -14.89 1.13 4.53
N ALA A 71 -14.30 2.14 5.17
CA ALA A 71 -14.97 2.85 6.27
C ALA A 71 -16.27 3.58 5.85
N ASN A 72 -16.54 3.67 4.55
CA ASN A 72 -17.83 4.04 4.01
C ASN A 72 -18.22 3.02 2.93
N ALA A 73 -19.45 2.52 3.00
CA ALA A 73 -19.98 1.53 2.06
C ALA A 73 -20.09 2.06 0.62
N SER A 74 -20.13 3.37 0.41
CA SER A 74 -20.18 3.98 -0.93
C SER A 74 -18.80 4.12 -1.59
N TRP A 75 -17.73 3.67 -0.94
CA TRP A 75 -16.38 3.72 -1.51
C TRP A 75 -16.01 2.39 -2.15
N ALA A 76 -15.19 2.44 -3.20
CA ALA A 76 -14.63 1.27 -3.84
C ALA A 76 -13.29 0.90 -3.18
N MET A 77 -13.10 -0.40 -2.90
CA MET A 77 -11.88 -0.92 -2.26
C MET A 77 -10.87 -1.38 -3.31
N TYR A 78 -9.59 -1.15 -3.06
CA TYR A 78 -8.47 -1.51 -3.92
C TYR A 78 -7.32 -2.11 -3.10
N GLU A 79 -6.45 -2.86 -3.75
CA GLU A 79 -5.30 -3.52 -3.13
C GLU A 79 -4.01 -3.23 -3.90
N HIS A 80 -2.98 -2.74 -3.21
CA HIS A 80 -1.58 -2.72 -3.66
C HIS A 80 -0.67 -2.62 -2.44
N TYR A 81 0.01 -3.72 -2.07
CA TYR A 81 0.75 -3.87 -0.80
C TYR A 81 -0.03 -3.52 0.48
N GLY A 82 -1.35 -3.49 0.37
CA GLY A 82 -2.26 -3.02 1.40
C GLY A 82 -3.57 -2.56 0.80
N LEU A 83 -4.60 -2.60 1.63
CA LEU A 83 -5.95 -2.19 1.25
C LEU A 83 -6.14 -0.68 1.46
N PHE A 84 -6.90 -0.06 0.56
CA PHE A 84 -7.30 1.34 0.62
C PHE A 84 -8.60 1.54 -0.17
N CYS A 85 -9.21 2.71 0.01
CA CYS A 85 -10.49 3.02 -0.61
C CYS A 85 -10.39 4.27 -1.48
N CYS A 86 -11.11 4.28 -2.60
CA CYS A 86 -11.40 5.46 -3.40
C CYS A 86 -12.89 5.74 -3.42
N ARG A 87 -13.28 6.96 -3.81
CA ARG A 87 -14.68 7.23 -4.08
C ARG A 87 -15.15 6.42 -5.28
N GLU A 88 -16.46 6.22 -5.39
CA GLU A 88 -17.09 5.50 -6.50
C GLU A 88 -16.74 6.11 -7.87
N GLU A 89 -16.62 7.43 -7.95
CA GLU A 89 -16.23 8.13 -9.18
C GLU A 89 -14.73 8.16 -9.48
N ASP A 90 -13.88 7.67 -8.57
CA ASP A 90 -12.43 7.73 -8.69
C ASP A 90 -11.83 6.35 -8.95
N GLN A 91 -10.80 6.32 -9.79
CA GLN A 91 -10.02 5.12 -10.06
C GLN A 91 -8.86 5.02 -9.08
N GLY A 92 -8.70 3.83 -8.46
CA GLY A 92 -7.51 3.49 -7.70
C GLY A 92 -6.31 3.25 -8.61
N PHE A 93 -5.13 3.71 -8.21
CA PHE A 93 -3.88 3.48 -8.92
C PHE A 93 -2.69 3.36 -7.96
N TRP A 94 -1.58 2.83 -8.44
CA TRP A 94 -0.28 2.93 -7.78
C TRP A 94 0.75 3.58 -8.70
N THR A 95 1.82 4.17 -8.14
CA THR A 95 2.89 4.81 -8.91
C THR A 95 4.22 4.07 -8.79
N SER A 96 4.90 3.92 -9.92
CA SER A 96 6.26 3.39 -10.04
C SER A 96 7.34 4.48 -9.98
N GLU A 97 6.96 5.74 -9.76
CA GLU A 97 7.89 6.86 -9.63
C GLU A 97 8.97 6.58 -8.57
N LYS A 98 10.24 6.82 -8.89
CA LYS A 98 11.37 6.50 -8.00
C LYS A 98 11.22 7.06 -6.59
N LYS A 99 10.64 8.26 -6.45
CA LYS A 99 10.47 8.94 -5.15
C LYS A 99 9.32 8.37 -4.32
N TYR A 100 8.28 7.86 -4.98
CA TYR A 100 7.02 7.45 -4.35
C TYR A 100 6.64 6.02 -4.75
N ASN A 101 7.64 5.18 -5.02
CA ASN A 101 7.43 3.85 -5.55
C ASN A 101 6.46 3.05 -4.65
N ASP A 102 5.52 2.36 -5.29
CA ASP A 102 4.43 1.61 -4.65
C ASP A 102 3.42 2.45 -3.85
N SER A 103 3.45 3.78 -3.98
CA SER A 103 2.46 4.62 -3.33
C SER A 103 1.12 4.58 -4.08
N VAL A 104 0.04 4.53 -3.32
CA VAL A 104 -1.32 4.38 -3.84
C VAL A 104 -2.09 5.69 -3.80
N GLY A 105 -2.92 5.91 -4.82
CA GLY A 105 -3.72 7.12 -4.98
C GLY A 105 -5.09 6.84 -5.59
N CYS A 106 -5.96 7.84 -5.52
CA CYS A 106 -7.26 7.85 -6.19
C CYS A 106 -7.34 9.10 -7.06
N ALA A 107 -7.82 8.93 -8.29
CA ALA A 107 -8.06 10.04 -9.21
C ALA A 107 -9.14 9.67 -10.22
N LYS A 108 -9.96 10.65 -10.64
CA LYS A 108 -10.91 10.48 -11.76
C LYS A 108 -10.23 10.00 -13.04
N GLN A 109 -9.06 10.56 -13.32
CA GLN A 109 -8.24 10.18 -14.46
C GLN A 109 -6.79 10.11 -14.00
N PRO A 110 -6.26 8.91 -13.68
CA PRO A 110 -4.87 8.74 -13.27
C PRO A 110 -3.95 8.98 -14.46
N GLU A 111 -3.56 10.23 -14.67
CA GLU A 111 -2.61 10.64 -15.72
C GLU A 111 -1.17 10.48 -15.24
N GLY A 112 -0.30 9.99 -16.13
CA GLY A 112 1.14 9.84 -15.87
C GLY A 112 1.66 8.47 -16.27
N ILE A 113 2.79 8.43 -17.00
CA ILE A 113 3.39 7.20 -17.55
C ILE A 113 3.76 6.20 -16.45
N SER A 114 4.06 6.71 -15.25
CA SER A 114 4.48 5.90 -14.10
C SER A 114 3.31 5.34 -13.28
N ARG A 115 2.06 5.67 -13.62
CA ARG A 115 0.87 5.25 -12.86
C ARG A 115 0.23 4.03 -13.50
N ALA A 116 -0.11 3.05 -12.67
CA ALA A 116 -0.81 1.85 -13.07
C ALA A 116 -2.18 1.79 -12.40
N ILE A 117 -3.23 1.66 -13.22
CA ILE A 117 -4.62 1.57 -12.78
C ILE A 117 -4.87 0.22 -12.10
N LEU A 118 -5.58 0.26 -10.99
CA LEU A 118 -6.02 -0.92 -10.25
C LEU A 118 -7.51 -1.16 -10.49
N ASN A 119 -7.92 -2.43 -10.46
CA ASN A 119 -9.33 -2.79 -10.46
C ASN A 119 -9.87 -2.81 -9.02
N PRO A 120 -11.14 -2.41 -8.80
CA PRO A 120 -11.76 -2.53 -7.50
C PRO A 120 -11.93 -4.00 -7.12
N ILE A 121 -11.87 -4.30 -5.83
CA ILE A 121 -12.09 -5.63 -5.27
C ILE A 121 -13.38 -5.67 -4.43
N ALA A 122 -13.95 -6.86 -4.29
CA ALA A 122 -15.19 -7.06 -3.54
C ALA A 122 -15.01 -6.75 -2.05
N GLN A 123 -16.07 -6.24 -1.43
CA GLN A 123 -16.11 -5.89 -0.01
C GLN A 123 -17.00 -6.86 0.76
N THR A 124 -16.58 -7.19 1.98
CA THR A 124 -17.34 -8.04 2.90
C THR A 124 -17.77 -7.22 4.11
N ILE A 125 -19.05 -6.90 4.19
CA ILE A 125 -19.68 -6.27 5.36
C ILE A 125 -20.43 -7.37 6.11
N SER A 126 -20.43 -7.36 7.45
CA SER A 126 -20.96 -8.46 8.27
C SER A 126 -22.42 -8.81 8.01
N SER A 127 -23.16 -7.92 7.33
CA SER A 127 -24.57 -8.10 6.97
C SER A 127 -24.83 -8.32 5.46
N THR A 128 -23.87 -8.06 4.57
CA THR A 128 -24.07 -8.11 3.10
C THR A 128 -22.73 -8.14 2.35
N THR A 129 -22.59 -9.06 1.39
CA THR A 129 -21.48 -9.06 0.42
C THR A 129 -21.85 -8.16 -0.76
N PHE A 130 -21.03 -7.14 -1.06
CA PHE A 130 -21.26 -6.27 -2.23
C PHE A 130 -20.33 -6.71 -3.38
N THR A 131 -20.94 -7.17 -4.47
CA THR A 131 -20.25 -7.41 -5.74
C THR A 131 -20.35 -6.14 -6.58
N TYR A 132 -19.21 -5.50 -6.84
CA TYR A 132 -19.17 -4.33 -7.70
C TYR A 132 -19.30 -4.76 -9.18
N PRO A 133 -20.08 -4.06 -10.02
CA PRO A 133 -20.13 -4.36 -11.44
C PRO A 133 -18.76 -4.10 -12.07
N GLN A 134 -18.18 -5.12 -12.73
CA GLN A 134 -17.02 -4.93 -13.60
C GLN A 134 -17.40 -3.93 -14.69
N MET A 135 -16.69 -2.80 -14.78
CA MET A 135 -16.76 -1.94 -15.96
C MET A 135 -16.16 -2.70 -17.14
N ALA A 136 -17.01 -3.12 -18.07
CA ALA A 136 -16.57 -3.65 -19.35
C ALA A 136 -15.97 -2.50 -20.17
N THR A 137 -14.70 -2.62 -20.53
CA THR A 137 -14.07 -1.75 -21.53
C THR A 137 -14.84 -1.88 -22.85
N SER A 138 -15.44 -0.80 -23.33
CA SER A 138 -15.94 -0.72 -24.71
C SER A 138 -15.68 0.68 -25.25
N ALA A 139 -14.94 0.71 -26.35
CA ALA A 139 -14.59 1.90 -27.10
C ALA A 139 -15.81 2.45 -27.87
N SER A 140 -15.94 3.78 -27.86
CA SER A 140 -16.51 4.68 -28.86
C SER A 140 -17.88 4.36 -29.51
N ALA A 141 -18.88 5.21 -29.22
CA ALA A 141 -19.56 6.12 -30.17
C ALA A 141 -21.09 6.29 -29.94
N SER A 142 -21.44 7.48 -29.44
CA SER A 142 -22.55 8.37 -29.86
C SER A 142 -24.05 7.98 -29.77
N ILE A 143 -24.78 8.87 -29.07
CA ILE A 143 -26.12 9.46 -29.37
C ILE A 143 -27.40 8.89 -28.69
N SER A 144 -27.84 9.68 -27.70
CA SER A 144 -29.20 10.21 -27.40
C SER A 144 -30.37 9.40 -26.81
N ARG A 145 -30.89 10.01 -25.73
CA ARG A 145 -32.29 10.38 -25.38
C ARG A 145 -33.07 9.58 -24.30
N SER A 146 -33.35 10.35 -23.24
CA SER A 146 -34.60 10.54 -22.47
C SER A 146 -35.25 9.41 -21.65
N ALA A 147 -35.22 9.66 -20.33
CA ALA A 147 -36.34 9.70 -19.38
C ALA A 147 -37.42 8.61 -19.39
N SER A 148 -37.53 7.87 -18.28
CA SER A 148 -38.68 7.99 -17.35
C SER A 148 -38.50 7.09 -16.12
N ALA A 149 -38.80 7.65 -14.95
CA ALA A 149 -39.12 6.90 -13.74
C ALA A 149 -40.53 6.28 -13.85
N PRO A 150 -40.77 5.14 -13.20
CA PRO A 150 -41.81 5.11 -12.16
C PRO A 150 -41.34 4.31 -10.92
N ARG A 151 -41.51 4.85 -9.71
CA ARG A 151 -42.68 4.72 -8.82
C ARG A 151 -42.76 3.37 -8.10
N MET A 152 -42.63 3.45 -6.78
CA MET A 152 -42.88 2.44 -5.76
C MET A 152 -44.16 1.63 -6.02
N SER A 153 -44.09 0.34 -5.70
CA SER A 153 -45.23 -0.39 -5.14
C SER A 153 -44.70 -1.48 -4.20
N GLU A 154 -45.16 -1.39 -2.95
CA GLU A 154 -45.03 -2.41 -1.92
C GLU A 154 -45.73 -3.69 -2.37
N THR A 155 -45.14 -4.84 -2.06
CA THR A 155 -45.89 -6.10 -1.98
C THR A 155 -45.30 -6.91 -0.84
N SER A 156 -46.02 -6.88 0.28
CA SER A 156 -45.85 -7.75 1.42
C SER A 156 -46.03 -9.21 0.99
N LYS A 157 -45.00 -10.03 1.17
CA LYS A 157 -45.15 -11.47 1.36
C LYS A 157 -44.30 -11.90 2.55
N SER A 158 -45.01 -12.07 3.64
CA SER A 158 -44.64 -12.88 4.79
C SER A 158 -44.55 -14.34 4.37
N ASP A 159 -43.35 -14.90 4.38
CA ASP A 159 -43.15 -16.35 4.47
C ASP A 159 -42.39 -16.64 5.78
N SER A 160 -43.18 -17.04 6.77
CA SER A 160 -42.73 -17.66 8.01
C SER A 160 -42.17 -19.05 7.72
N VAL A 161 -40.90 -19.28 8.02
CA VAL A 161 -40.36 -20.64 8.10
C VAL A 161 -39.53 -20.80 9.38
N SER A 162 -40.15 -21.54 10.30
CA SER A 162 -39.64 -22.31 11.44
C SER A 162 -38.23 -22.04 11.98
N SER A 163 -38.22 -21.74 13.27
CA SER A 163 -37.16 -21.97 14.24
C SER A 163 -36.62 -23.40 14.23
N SER A 164 -35.31 -23.56 14.05
CA SER A 164 -34.55 -24.73 14.49
C SER A 164 -33.27 -24.27 15.19
N HIS A 165 -33.16 -24.62 16.47
CA HIS A 165 -31.94 -24.53 17.26
C HIS A 165 -30.92 -25.53 16.71
N ASP A 166 -29.71 -25.08 16.38
CA ASP A 166 -28.57 -25.99 16.17
C ASP A 166 -27.30 -25.46 16.85
N ASP A 167 -26.81 -26.31 17.76
CA ASP A 167 -25.66 -26.13 18.64
C ASP A 167 -24.33 -26.03 17.89
N THR A 168 -23.65 -24.89 17.99
CA THR A 168 -22.36 -24.58 17.33
C THR A 168 -21.14 -25.14 18.07
N ARG A 169 -21.25 -26.31 18.72
CA ARG A 169 -20.13 -26.95 19.44
C ARG A 169 -19.26 -27.86 18.58
N GLY A 170 -19.78 -28.39 17.47
CA GLY A 170 -19.08 -29.36 16.63
C GLY A 170 -18.09 -28.77 15.61
N ALA A 171 -18.30 -27.53 15.15
CA ALA A 171 -17.55 -26.98 14.01
C ALA A 171 -16.17 -26.38 14.38
N ILE A 172 -15.97 -26.02 15.65
CA ILE A 172 -14.74 -25.34 16.12
C ILE A 172 -13.65 -26.34 16.53
N ALA A 173 -14.02 -27.60 16.83
CA ALA A 173 -13.07 -28.63 17.26
C ALA A 173 -12.22 -29.24 16.12
N GLY A 174 -12.62 -29.09 14.86
CA GLY A 174 -11.97 -29.76 13.73
C GLY A 174 -10.62 -29.16 13.30
N ILE A 175 -10.43 -27.85 13.45
CA ILE A 175 -9.27 -27.15 12.85
C ILE A 175 -7.97 -27.42 13.63
N VAL A 176 -8.05 -27.50 14.96
CA VAL A 176 -6.86 -27.63 15.82
C VAL A 176 -6.20 -29.00 15.66
N VAL A 177 -7.00 -30.06 15.48
CA VAL A 177 -6.48 -31.43 15.30
C VAL A 177 -5.82 -31.59 13.92
N GLY A 178 -6.34 -30.93 12.90
CA GLY A 178 -5.76 -30.93 11.55
C GLY A 178 -4.36 -30.29 11.48
N CYS A 179 -4.14 -29.18 12.19
CA CYS A 179 -2.85 -28.50 12.21
C CYS A 179 -1.74 -29.35 12.86
N VAL A 180 -2.04 -30.06 13.96
CA VAL A 180 -1.04 -30.90 14.65
C VAL A 180 -0.62 -32.07 13.77
N ALA A 181 -1.57 -32.73 13.10
CA ALA A 181 -1.27 -33.80 12.15
C ALA A 181 -0.51 -33.28 10.92
N GLY A 182 -0.90 -32.11 10.39
CA GLY A 182 -0.25 -31.46 9.25
C GLY A 182 1.20 -31.07 9.52
N VAL A 183 1.48 -30.45 10.67
CA VAL A 183 2.85 -30.05 11.06
C VAL A 183 3.75 -31.28 11.25
N ALA A 184 3.24 -32.35 11.86
CA ALA A 184 3.99 -33.60 12.01
C ALA A 184 4.37 -34.22 10.65
N LEU A 185 3.45 -34.24 9.68
CA LEU A 185 3.69 -34.74 8.33
C LEU A 185 4.71 -33.88 7.56
N ILE A 186 4.60 -32.56 7.65
CA ILE A 186 5.55 -31.64 6.98
C ILE A 186 6.95 -31.78 7.59
N ALA A 187 7.08 -31.85 8.91
CA ALA A 187 8.37 -32.04 9.57
C ALA A 187 9.03 -33.38 9.18
N ALA A 188 8.24 -34.47 9.11
CA ALA A 188 8.71 -35.76 8.65
C ALA A 188 9.17 -35.72 7.19
N PHE A 189 8.41 -35.06 6.31
CA PHE A 189 8.73 -34.93 4.89
C PHE A 189 10.00 -34.12 4.65
N VAL A 190 10.17 -32.98 5.33
CA VAL A 190 11.38 -32.16 5.26
C VAL A 190 12.60 -32.96 5.76
N ARG A 191 12.47 -33.67 6.88
CA ARG A 191 13.55 -34.52 7.41
C ARG A 191 13.91 -35.64 6.43
N TYR A 192 12.93 -36.26 5.78
CA TYR A 192 13.15 -37.30 4.78
C TYR A 192 13.91 -36.76 3.56
N LEU A 193 13.53 -35.59 3.02
CA LEU A 193 14.23 -34.95 1.92
C LEU A 193 15.67 -34.56 2.29
N LEU A 194 15.90 -34.04 3.50
CA LEU A 194 17.24 -33.72 3.98
C LEU A 194 18.11 -34.96 4.15
N ARG A 195 17.55 -36.07 4.64
CA ARG A 195 18.25 -37.38 4.71
C ARG A 195 18.61 -37.89 3.32
N ARG A 196 17.68 -37.83 2.36
CA ARG A 196 17.91 -38.23 0.97
C ARG A 196 19.00 -37.37 0.31
N ARG A 197 19.04 -36.06 0.59
CA ARG A 197 20.09 -35.16 0.10
C ARG A 197 21.45 -35.44 0.74
N ARG A 198 21.50 -35.81 2.02
CA ARG A 198 22.75 -36.18 2.70
C ARG A 198 23.33 -37.50 2.20
N GLN A 199 22.48 -38.47 1.86
CA GLN A 199 22.94 -39.72 1.24
C GLN A 199 23.52 -39.52 -0.17
N LYS A 200 23.10 -38.48 -0.90
CA LYS A 200 23.71 -38.09 -2.18
C LYS A 200 25.04 -37.32 -2.04
N LYS A 201 25.43 -36.92 -0.83
CA LYS A 201 26.68 -36.16 -0.57
C LYS A 201 27.85 -37.03 -0.09
N GLN A 202 27.71 -38.35 -0.02
CA GLN A 202 28.82 -39.26 0.33
C GLN A 202 29.54 -39.87 -0.89
N SER A 203 29.52 -39.18 -2.03
CA SER A 203 30.38 -39.54 -3.16
C SER A 203 31.02 -38.28 -3.74
N LEU A 204 32.00 -37.71 -3.02
CA LEU A 204 33.17 -37.09 -3.66
C LEU A 204 34.35 -36.96 -2.65
N PRO A 205 35.45 -37.71 -2.84
CA PRO A 205 36.74 -37.50 -2.17
C PRO A 205 37.67 -36.59 -3.00
N GLY A 206 38.45 -35.73 -2.34
CA GLY A 206 39.58 -34.95 -2.90
C GLY A 206 39.15 -33.66 -3.60
N LEU A 207 39.81 -32.50 -3.49
CA LEU A 207 41.21 -32.19 -3.21
C LEU A 207 41.33 -30.73 -2.69
N ASP A 208 42.30 -30.49 -1.82
CA ASP A 208 42.96 -29.22 -1.44
C ASP A 208 42.20 -28.03 -0.83
N SER A 209 42.56 -27.71 0.40
CA SER A 209 42.37 -26.41 1.04
C SER A 209 43.71 -25.99 1.64
N GLN A 210 44.41 -25.09 0.94
CA GLN A 210 45.61 -24.43 1.45
C GLN A 210 45.20 -23.17 2.25
N PRO A 211 45.79 -22.92 3.44
CA PRO A 211 45.42 -21.79 4.30
C PRO A 211 46.24 -20.52 3.97
N PRO A 212 45.69 -19.30 4.20
CA PRO A 212 46.50 -18.08 4.19
C PRO A 212 47.12 -17.81 5.58
N PRO A 213 48.40 -17.37 5.67
CA PRO A 213 49.05 -16.97 6.92
C PRO A 213 48.78 -15.49 7.27
N GLY A 214 48.80 -15.19 8.57
CA GLY A 214 48.54 -13.87 9.15
C GLY A 214 49.78 -13.00 9.43
N HIS A 215 49.55 -11.97 10.27
CA HIS A 215 50.41 -10.85 10.72
C HIS A 215 50.36 -9.61 9.80
N GLY A 216 50.27 -8.36 10.27
CA GLY A 216 50.39 -7.77 11.60
C GLY A 216 50.07 -6.26 11.54
N GLU A 217 50.05 -5.63 12.72
CA GLU A 217 49.62 -4.27 13.06
C GLU A 217 50.36 -3.10 12.37
N LYS A 218 49.66 -1.97 12.13
CA LYS A 218 50.05 -0.58 12.48
C LYS A 218 48.92 0.42 12.12
N PRO A 219 48.74 1.56 12.82
CA PRO A 219 49.61 2.73 12.59
C PRO A 219 50.02 3.51 13.86
N GLU A 220 51.30 3.91 13.93
CA GLU A 220 51.84 4.91 14.86
C GLU A 220 52.29 6.14 14.04
N PRO A 221 52.09 7.39 14.52
CA PRO A 221 52.30 8.62 13.74
C PRO A 221 53.62 9.37 14.05
N LEU A 222 53.95 10.33 13.16
CA LEU A 222 54.89 11.48 13.27
C LEU A 222 56.40 11.22 13.04
N PRO A 223 57.27 12.25 12.85
CA PRO A 223 57.16 13.61 12.28
C PRO A 223 58.35 13.99 11.32
N GLU A 224 58.49 15.30 11.01
CA GLU A 224 59.69 16.04 10.54
C GLU A 224 60.02 16.04 9.02
N CYS A 225 60.53 17.12 8.39
CA CYS A 225 60.74 18.55 8.69
C CYS A 225 61.24 19.24 7.39
N GLN A 226 60.85 20.51 7.15
CA GLN A 226 61.68 21.68 6.73
C GLN A 226 62.57 21.57 5.45
N LEU A 227 62.84 22.57 4.58
CA LEU A 227 62.63 24.03 4.42
C LEU A 227 63.16 24.42 2.99
N SER A 228 62.90 25.66 2.55
CA SER A 228 63.69 26.50 1.60
C SER A 228 63.35 26.42 0.09
N GLU A 229 63.27 27.48 -0.73
CA GLU A 229 63.43 28.95 -0.66
C GLU A 229 62.86 29.58 -1.98
N LEU A 230 62.16 30.73 -1.92
CA LEU A 230 62.08 31.93 -2.82
C LEU A 230 62.07 31.83 -4.40
N PRO A 231 61.86 32.93 -5.18
CA PRO A 231 60.60 33.67 -5.39
C PRO A 231 60.29 34.02 -6.87
N SER A 232 59.03 34.32 -7.23
CA SER A 232 58.72 35.32 -8.29
C SER A 232 57.27 35.80 -8.22
N SER A 233 57.11 37.10 -8.02
CA SER A 233 55.92 37.93 -8.23
C SER A 233 55.65 38.14 -9.75
N PRO A 234 54.66 38.92 -10.25
CA PRO A 234 53.62 39.69 -9.55
C PRO A 234 52.19 39.69 -10.15
N ARG A 235 51.23 39.92 -9.25
CA ARG A 235 50.10 40.88 -9.28
C ARG A 235 49.93 41.81 -10.50
N SER A 236 48.72 41.84 -11.07
CA SER A 236 47.90 43.05 -11.40
C SER A 236 46.59 42.59 -12.06
N GLN A 237 45.42 42.72 -11.42
CA GLN A 237 44.58 43.92 -11.31
C GLN A 237 44.17 44.57 -12.65
N ALA A 238 42.83 44.60 -12.81
CA ALA A 238 42.01 45.74 -13.21
C ALA A 238 41.40 45.76 -14.62
N ALA A 239 40.07 45.93 -14.58
CA ALA A 239 39.26 46.87 -15.35
C ALA A 239 38.68 46.45 -16.73
N ARG A 240 37.33 46.43 -16.72
CA ARG A 240 36.40 47.13 -17.64
C ARG A 240 36.54 46.92 -19.16
N GLU A 241 35.48 46.33 -19.75
CA GLU A 241 34.83 46.76 -21.00
C GLU A 241 33.46 46.03 -21.09
N VAL A 242 32.32 46.62 -20.73
CA VAL A 242 31.39 47.43 -21.55
C VAL A 242 31.05 46.81 -22.92
N HIS A 243 29.81 46.32 -23.04
CA HIS A 243 29.08 46.32 -24.30
C HIS A 243 27.59 46.61 -24.02
N GLU A 244 27.20 47.88 -24.24
CA GLU A 244 25.83 48.28 -24.59
C GLU A 244 25.70 48.18 -26.13
N LEU A 245 24.58 47.86 -26.77
CA LEU A 245 23.31 48.61 -27.03
C LEU A 245 22.53 47.77 -28.11
N PRO A 246 21.31 48.08 -28.58
CA PRO A 246 20.19 48.85 -28.01
C PRO A 246 18.86 48.07 -27.94
N GLU A 247 17.97 48.62 -27.12
CA GLU A 247 16.52 48.49 -27.21
C GLU A 247 15.99 49.60 -28.16
N THR A 248 15.06 49.27 -29.06
CA THR A 248 14.25 50.29 -29.78
C THR A 248 12.77 50.02 -29.57
N THR A 249 12.21 50.80 -28.64
CA THR A 249 11.10 51.74 -28.84
C THR A 249 9.76 51.22 -29.40
N GLU A 250 8.84 51.11 -28.45
CA GLU A 250 7.38 51.26 -28.50
C GLU A 250 6.89 52.42 -29.40
N THR A 251 5.81 52.25 -30.19
CA THR A 251 4.80 53.32 -30.36
C THR A 251 3.45 52.79 -30.87
N ARG A 252 2.41 53.13 -30.08
CA ARG A 252 0.99 53.39 -30.42
C ARG A 252 -0.04 52.30 -30.20
#